data_AF-A0A7E6EFN9-F1
#
_entry.id   AF-A0A7E6EFN9-F1
#
_cell.length_a   1.000
_cell.length_b   1.000
_cell.length_c   1.000
_cell.angle_alpha   90.00
_cell.angle_beta   90.00
_cell.angle_gamma   90.00
#
_symmetry.space_group_name_H-M   'P 1'
#
loop_
_entity.id
_entity.type
_entity.pdbx_description
1 polymer ?
#
loop_
_entity_poly.entity_id
_entity_poly.type
_entity_poly.pdbx_seq_one_letter_code
_entity_poly.pdbx_strand_id
1 'polypeptide(L)'
;MQTIRSFLPSMQERGHGHIVTIGSCLGLMGINQTSAYASSKHALTAFSESLSYIAESSGYTGVKTTMVYPFQIDNEMFAGCIS
;
A
#
# COMPACT_ATOMS: atom_id res chain seq x y z
N MET A 1 -0.33 -6.85 -7.87
CA MET A 1 -0.60 -5.39 -8.05
C MET A 1 -1.08 -5.09 -9.47
N GLN A 2 -2.23 -5.63 -9.91
CA GLN A 2 -2.71 -5.41 -11.29
C GLN A 2 -3.29 -4.01 -11.50
N THR A 3 -4.01 -3.47 -10.51
CA THR A 3 -4.62 -2.14 -10.55
C THR A 3 -3.61 -1.05 -10.90
N ILE A 4 -2.48 -0.99 -10.19
CA ILE A 4 -1.43 -0.01 -10.46
C ILE A 4 -0.89 -0.16 -11.87
N ARG A 5 -0.60 -1.39 -12.32
CA ARG A 5 -0.12 -1.65 -13.68
C ARG A 5 -1.10 -1.16 -14.76
N SER A 6 -2.40 -1.25 -14.52
CA SER A 6 -3.42 -0.79 -15.47
C SER A 6 -3.56 0.73 -15.54
N PHE A 7 -3.39 1.45 -14.42
CA PHE A 7 -3.64 2.90 -14.37
C PHE A 7 -2.36 3.75 -14.46
N LEU A 8 -1.20 3.19 -14.11
CA LEU A 8 0.07 3.93 -14.06
C LEU A 8 0.45 4.55 -15.41
N PRO A 9 0.36 3.87 -16.57
CA PRO A 9 0.72 4.49 -17.86
C PRO A 9 -0.07 5.77 -18.13
N SER A 10 -1.38 5.74 -17.85
CA SER A 10 -2.25 6.90 -18.06
C SER A 10 -1.98 8.04 -17.07
N MET A 11 -1.53 7.74 -15.85
CA MET A 11 -1.07 8.76 -14.89
C MET A 11 0.23 9.41 -15.34
N GLN A 12 1.15 8.62 -15.92
CA GLN A 12 2.42 9.10 -16.47
C GLN A 12 2.19 10.00 -17.69
N GLU A 13 1.33 9.60 -18.63
CA GLU A 13 0.95 10.39 -19.80
C GLU A 13 0.33 11.75 -19.43
N ARG A 14 -0.53 11.78 -18.41
CA ARG A 14 -1.12 13.04 -17.91
C ARG A 14 -0.16 13.86 -17.05
N GLY A 15 0.99 13.30 -16.65
CA GLY A 15 1.89 13.91 -15.67
C GLY A 15 1.24 14.13 -14.29
N HIS A 16 0.16 13.42 -13.98
CA HIS A 16 -0.58 13.57 -12.73
C HIS A 16 -1.29 12.29 -12.30
N GLY A 17 -1.17 11.95 -11.03
CA GLY A 17 -1.93 10.89 -10.39
C GLY A 17 -1.55 10.69 -8.92
N HIS A 18 -2.39 9.96 -8.19
CA HIS A 18 -2.10 9.58 -6.81
C HIS A 18 -2.49 8.12 -6.58
N ILE A 19 -1.52 7.31 -6.17
CA ILE A 19 -1.72 5.92 -5.77
C ILE A 19 -1.77 5.86 -4.25
N VAL A 20 -2.93 5.53 -3.70
CA VAL A 20 -3.10 5.30 -2.26
C VAL A 20 -3.19 3.81 -2.00
N THR A 21 -2.25 3.29 -1.22
CA THR A 21 -2.17 1.87 -0.86
C THR A 21 -2.65 1.68 0.57
N ILE A 22 -3.64 0.82 0.77
CA ILE A 22 -4.18 0.50 2.10
C ILE A 22 -3.45 -0.72 2.68
N GLY A 23 -2.54 -0.44 3.60
CA GLY A 23 -1.71 -1.41 4.30
C GLY A 23 -2.36 -2.01 5.54
N SER A 24 -1.56 -2.14 6.58
CA SER A 24 -1.91 -2.54 7.94
C SER A 24 -0.69 -2.31 8.82
N CYS A 25 -0.83 -1.98 10.10
CA CYS A 25 0.29 -1.95 11.04
C CYS A 25 1.09 -3.28 11.05
N LEU A 26 0.46 -4.41 10.71
CA LEU A 26 1.13 -5.71 10.55
C LEU A 26 2.04 -5.78 9.30
N GLY A 27 2.12 -4.70 8.51
CA GLY A 27 3.14 -4.51 7.47
C GLY A 27 4.45 -3.92 8.00
N LEU A 28 4.50 -3.54 9.29
CA LEU A 28 5.67 -3.00 9.97
C LEU A 28 6.13 -3.85 11.17
N MET A 29 5.25 -4.73 11.67
CA MET A 29 5.51 -5.59 12.82
C MET A 29 4.73 -6.91 12.71
N GLY A 30 5.19 -7.95 13.41
CA GLY A 30 4.51 -9.25 13.45
C GLY A 30 3.65 -9.42 14.70
N ILE A 31 2.54 -10.15 14.57
CA ILE A 31 1.69 -10.58 15.69
C ILE A 31 1.51 -12.10 15.62
N ASN A 32 1.45 -12.76 16.76
CA ASN A 32 1.21 -14.21 16.85
C ASN A 32 -0.03 -14.61 16.03
N GLN A 33 0.01 -15.79 15.38
CA GLN A 33 -1.07 -16.32 14.54
C GLN A 33 -1.45 -15.50 13.29
N THR A 34 -0.65 -14.51 12.88
CA THR A 34 -0.93 -13.69 11.68
C THR A 34 0.12 -13.78 10.58
N SER A 35 0.98 -14.81 10.59
CA SER A 35 2.19 -14.87 9.73
C SER A 35 1.92 -14.66 8.24
N ALA A 36 0.92 -15.31 7.65
CA ALA A 36 0.58 -15.16 6.23
C ALA A 36 0.07 -13.74 5.92
N TYR A 37 -0.80 -13.20 6.77
CA TYR A 37 -1.34 -11.85 6.63
C TYR A 37 -0.24 -10.79 6.81
N ALA A 38 0.54 -10.86 7.89
CA ALA A 38 1.65 -9.95 8.17
C ALA A 38 2.70 -9.98 7.05
N SER A 39 3.06 -11.16 6.55
CA SER A 39 3.97 -11.31 5.39
C SER A 39 3.43 -10.59 4.15
N SER A 40 2.14 -10.76 3.85
CA SER A 40 1.52 -10.08 2.70
C SER A 40 1.52 -8.56 2.85
N LYS A 41 1.35 -8.05 4.09
CA LYS A 41 1.35 -6.61 4.38
C LYS A 41 2.76 -6.01 4.37
N HIS A 42 3.78 -6.76 4.79
CA HIS A 42 5.18 -6.34 4.60
C HIS A 42 5.54 -6.29 3.11
N ALA A 43 5.11 -7.28 2.32
CA ALA A 43 5.31 -7.26 0.87
C ALA A 43 4.64 -6.04 0.21
N LEU A 44 3.46 -5.64 0.69
CA LEU A 44 2.75 -4.45 0.23
C LEU A 44 3.52 -3.15 0.58
N THR A 45 4.11 -3.07 1.79
CA THR A 45 4.98 -1.96 2.20
C THR A 45 6.20 -1.84 1.30
N ALA A 46 6.98 -2.90 1.16
CA ALA A 46 8.18 -2.90 0.32
C ALA A 46 7.85 -2.56 -1.14
N PHE A 47 6.72 -3.04 -1.66
CA PHE A 47 6.23 -2.70 -2.98
C PHE A 47 5.90 -1.20 -3.10
N SER A 48 5.17 -0.63 -2.14
CA SER A 48 4.78 0.79 -2.18
C SER A 48 5.99 1.73 -2.09
N GLU A 49 6.98 1.38 -1.26
CA GLU A 49 8.24 2.11 -1.16
C GLU A 49 9.02 2.04 -2.47
N SER A 50 9.20 0.84 -3.02
CA SER A 50 9.88 0.64 -4.30
C SER A 50 9.22 1.44 -5.43
N LEU A 51 7.88 1.46 -5.49
CA LEU A 51 7.14 2.24 -6.47
C LEU A 51 7.40 3.74 -6.33
N SER A 52 7.47 4.25 -5.09
CA SER A 52 7.78 5.66 -4.84
C SER A 52 9.16 6.03 -5.37
N TYR A 53 10.19 5.21 -5.08
CA TYR A 53 11.54 5.45 -5.57
C TYR A 53 11.65 5.36 -7.09
N ILE A 54 10.93 4.43 -7.71
CA ILE A 54 10.88 4.33 -9.19
C ILE A 54 10.24 5.59 -9.78
N ALA A 55 9.14 6.08 -9.21
CA ALA A 55 8.47 7.29 -9.69
C ALA A 55 9.40 8.52 -9.59
N GLU A 56 10.10 8.67 -8.47
CA GLU A 56 11.06 9.76 -8.24
C GLU A 56 12.26 9.69 -9.19
N SER A 57 12.92 8.54 -9.28
CA SER A 57 14.09 8.34 -10.15
C SER A 57 13.77 8.44 -11.64
N SER A 58 12.54 8.15 -12.04
CA SER A 58 12.08 8.29 -13.44
C SER A 58 11.61 9.70 -13.79
N GLY A 59 11.67 10.66 -12.85
CA GLY A 59 11.26 12.04 -13.08
C GLY A 59 9.74 12.28 -13.09
N TYR A 60 8.93 11.29 -12.68
CA TYR A 60 7.47 11.42 -12.60
C TYR A 60 7.04 12.14 -11.33
N THR A 61 7.39 13.43 -11.20
CA THR A 61 7.13 14.23 -10.00
C THR A 61 5.64 14.47 -9.72
N GLY A 62 4.79 14.36 -10.74
CA GLY A 62 3.33 14.53 -10.63
C GLY A 62 2.55 13.27 -10.26
N VAL A 63 3.19 12.09 -10.25
CA VAL A 63 2.59 10.85 -9.75
C VAL A 63 3.02 10.64 -8.30
N LYS A 64 2.08 10.80 -7.37
CA LYS A 64 2.33 10.65 -5.92
C LYS A 64 1.89 9.28 -5.44
N THR A 65 2.53 8.83 -4.36
CA THR A 65 2.17 7.60 -3.67
C THR A 65 1.93 7.90 -2.19
N THR A 66 1.02 7.16 -1.56
CA THR A 66 0.80 7.23 -0.11
C THR A 66 0.44 5.84 0.41
N MET A 67 1.12 5.40 1.44
CA MET A 67 0.83 4.16 2.14
C MET A 67 0.16 4.48 3.47
N VAL A 68 -1.01 3.91 3.69
CA VAL A 68 -1.75 4.05 4.94
C VAL A 68 -1.59 2.78 5.76
N TYR A 69 -1.31 2.92 7.06
CA TYR A 69 -1.13 1.82 8.00
C TYR A 69 -2.24 1.80 9.05
N PRO A 70 -3.43 1.24 8.74
CA PRO A 70 -4.45 1.08 9.76
C PRO A 70 -4.06 0.03 10.79
N PHE A 71 -4.43 0.29 12.05
CA PHE A 71 -4.44 -0.73 13.09
C PHE A 71 -5.82 -1.41 13.10
N GLN A 72 -6.48 -1.50 14.25
CA GLN A 72 -7.89 -1.87 14.32
C GLN A 72 -8.75 -0.73 13.76
N ILE A 73 -9.65 -1.10 12.84
CA ILE A 73 -10.75 -0.26 12.38
C ILE A 73 -12.03 -0.98 12.78
N ASP A 74 -12.99 -0.25 13.32
CA ASP A 74 -14.33 -0.76 13.57
C ASP A 74 -15.05 -0.99 12.23
N ASN A 75 -14.99 -2.23 11.76
CA ASN A 75 -15.64 -2.69 10.54
C ASN A 75 -15.88 -4.21 10.63
N GLU A 76 -16.61 -4.74 9.65
CA GLU A 76 -16.97 -6.16 9.61
C GLU A 76 -15.76 -7.11 9.53
N MET A 77 -14.61 -6.66 9.00
CA MET A 77 -13.39 -7.48 8.93
C MET A 77 -12.83 -7.80 10.32
N PHE A 78 -13.04 -6.91 11.31
CA PHE A 78 -12.56 -7.06 12.67
C PHE A 78 -13.68 -7.25 13.69
N ALA A 79 -14.90 -7.54 13.23
CA ALA A 79 -16.03 -7.84 14.10
C ALA A 79 -15.69 -9.04 15.00
N GLY A 80 -15.70 -8.83 16.33
CA GLY A 80 -15.34 -9.85 17.33
C GLY A 80 -13.87 -9.86 17.78
N CYS A 81 -12.98 -9.04 17.19
CA CYS A 81 -11.62 -8.82 17.71
C CYS A 81 -11.54 -7.61 18.66
N ILE A 82 -12.54 -6.74 18.63
CA ILE A 82 -12.75 -5.61 19.53
C ILE A 82 -13.82 -6.02 20.54
N SER A 83 -13.38 -6.54 21.69
CA SER A 83 -14.21 -6.87 22.86
C SER A 83 -13.91 -5.92 24.01
#